data_AF-A0A6J1PDV2-F1
#
_entry.id   AF-A0A6J1PDV2-F1
#
_cell.length_a   1.000
_cell.length_b   1.000
_cell.length_c   1.000
_cell.angle_alpha   90.00
_cell.angle_beta   90.00
_cell.angle_gamma   90.00
#
_symmetry.space_group_name_H-M   'P 1'
#
loop_
_entity.id
_entity.type
_entity.pdbx_description
1 polymer ?
#
loop_
_entity_poly.entity_id
_entity_poly.type
_entity_poly.pdbx_seq_one_letter_code
_entity_poly.pdbx_strand_id
1 'polypeptide(L)'
;MGIRAAWKEDLNATPAELVFGESIRLPGQFLSTQETTSKADTDDLITRLKQTINRLSPKIKRHGQRSTFVFKNMQTTPRVFLRHDAPHGALQPPYDGPYEVVNRGEKTFKLKINGRTINVSIDRIKPAYTLEEDSHSQTAKEDEKTEQKDQPTTEVKTRAGRTSRPPVRFNLA
;
A
#
# COMPACT_ATOMS: atom_id res chain seq x y z
N MET A 1 24.15 -14.28 13.95
CA MET A 1 24.08 -15.74 13.75
C MET A 1 22.81 -16.41 14.30
N GLY A 2 21.93 -15.71 15.04
CA GLY A 2 20.80 -16.34 15.74
C GLY A 2 19.71 -16.95 14.84
N ILE A 3 19.40 -16.37 13.68
CA ILE A 3 18.27 -16.84 12.86
C ILE A 3 18.51 -18.27 12.31
N ARG A 4 19.75 -18.66 12.05
CA ARG A 4 20.08 -19.99 11.51
C ARG A 4 20.11 -21.10 12.56
N ALA A 5 20.44 -20.75 13.80
CA ALA A 5 20.46 -21.67 14.94
C ALA A 5 19.15 -21.66 15.74
N ALA A 6 18.21 -20.80 15.38
CA ALA A 6 16.92 -20.71 16.06
C ALA A 6 16.11 -21.98 15.81
N TRP A 7 15.66 -22.61 16.90
CA TRP A 7 14.71 -23.72 16.84
C TRP A 7 13.38 -23.24 16.28
N LYS A 8 12.86 -23.93 15.27
CA LYS A 8 11.54 -23.65 14.72
C LYS A 8 10.61 -24.81 15.02
N GLU A 9 9.65 -24.57 15.91
CA GLU A 9 8.69 -25.58 16.38
C GLU A 9 7.88 -26.21 15.24
N ASP A 10 7.45 -25.40 14.24
CA ASP A 10 6.69 -25.91 13.09
C ASP A 10 7.44 -26.98 12.28
N LEU A 11 8.77 -26.88 12.24
CA LEU A 11 9.64 -27.76 11.45
C LEU A 11 10.38 -28.78 12.33
N ASN A 12 10.25 -28.68 13.65
CA ASN A 12 11.04 -29.44 14.64
C ASN A 12 12.54 -29.50 14.30
N ALA A 13 13.09 -28.41 13.76
CA ALA A 13 14.47 -28.34 13.30
C ALA A 13 14.97 -26.89 13.27
N THR A 14 16.28 -26.71 13.29
CA THR A 14 16.91 -25.41 13.01
C THR A 14 17.14 -25.24 11.50
N PRO A 15 17.11 -24.00 10.96
CA PRO A 15 17.43 -23.75 9.55
C PRO A 15 18.83 -24.22 9.15
N ALA A 16 19.80 -24.22 10.07
CA ALA A 16 21.14 -24.76 9.82
C ALA A 16 21.10 -26.28 9.61
N GLU A 17 20.37 -27.03 10.44
CA GLU A 17 20.22 -28.49 10.27
C GLU A 17 19.52 -28.84 8.96
N LEU A 18 18.52 -28.08 8.55
CA LEU A 18 17.82 -28.33 7.28
C LEU A 18 18.70 -28.08 6.04
N VAL A 19 19.66 -27.14 6.13
CA VAL A 19 20.52 -26.78 5.00
C VAL A 19 21.81 -27.59 4.98
N PHE A 20 22.42 -27.82 6.15
CA PHE A 20 23.74 -28.43 6.28
C PHE A 20 23.71 -29.84 6.87
N GLY A 21 22.55 -30.32 7.35
CA GLY A 21 22.41 -31.62 8.01
C GLY A 21 22.87 -31.64 9.47
N GLU A 22 23.46 -30.54 9.96
CA GLU A 22 23.97 -30.42 11.32
C GLU A 22 23.70 -29.03 11.91
N SER A 23 23.69 -28.95 13.25
CA SER A 23 23.52 -27.68 13.95
C SER A 23 24.80 -26.85 13.89
N ILE A 24 24.65 -25.53 13.68
CA ILE A 24 25.80 -24.63 13.62
C ILE A 24 26.36 -24.38 15.02
N ARG A 25 27.69 -24.50 15.17
CA ARG A 25 28.38 -24.23 16.43
C ARG A 25 28.29 -22.74 16.79
N LEU A 26 27.65 -22.43 17.90
CA LEU A 26 27.55 -21.05 18.39
C LEU A 26 28.79 -20.66 19.22
N PRO A 27 29.31 -19.42 19.09
CA PRO A 27 30.31 -18.90 20.01
C PRO A 27 29.78 -18.96 21.45
N GLY A 28 30.45 -19.71 22.33
CA GLY A 28 30.00 -19.94 23.72
C GLY A 28 29.27 -21.26 23.97
N GLN A 29 29.03 -22.09 22.95
CA GLN A 29 28.56 -23.47 23.11
C GLN A 29 29.73 -24.36 23.54
N PHE A 30 29.89 -24.56 24.86
CA PHE A 30 30.92 -25.42 25.43
C PHE A 30 30.55 -26.90 25.27
N LEU A 31 31.52 -27.70 24.80
CA LEU A 31 31.41 -29.15 24.68
C LEU A 31 31.73 -29.79 26.03
N SER A 32 30.76 -29.86 26.94
CA SER A 32 30.88 -30.73 28.12
C SER A 32 29.49 -31.05 28.66
N THR A 33 28.97 -32.24 28.35
CA THR A 33 28.04 -32.91 29.25
C THR A 33 28.88 -33.35 30.45
N GLN A 34 29.15 -32.45 31.39
CA GLN A 34 29.64 -32.91 32.68
C GLN A 34 28.47 -33.62 33.35
N GLU A 35 28.65 -34.91 33.64
CA GLU A 35 27.80 -35.62 34.59
C GLU A 35 28.05 -35.00 35.96
N THR A 36 27.36 -33.88 36.25
CA THR A 36 27.51 -33.17 37.51
C THR A 36 26.76 -33.92 38.61
N THR A 37 27.51 -34.30 39.62
CA THR A 37 27.12 -35.02 40.85
C THR A 37 26.31 -34.17 41.83
N SER A 38 25.46 -33.25 41.35
CA SER A 38 24.56 -32.44 42.21
C SER A 38 23.32 -31.95 41.44
N LYS A 39 22.64 -32.88 40.76
CA LYS A 39 21.49 -32.60 39.87
C LYS A 39 20.28 -31.98 40.58
N ALA A 40 20.10 -32.22 41.88
CA ALA A 40 18.88 -31.84 42.60
C ALA A 40 18.66 -30.32 42.72
N ASP A 41 19.72 -29.55 43.03
CA ASP A 41 19.59 -28.10 43.25
C ASP A 41 19.66 -27.30 41.93
N THR A 42 20.39 -27.81 40.94
CA THR A 42 20.47 -27.18 39.61
C THR A 42 19.16 -27.30 38.85
N ASP A 43 18.45 -28.42 39.00
CA ASP A 43 17.16 -28.63 38.35
C ASP A 43 16.08 -27.71 38.93
N ASP A 44 16.08 -27.47 40.26
CA ASP A 44 15.17 -26.49 40.88
C ASP A 44 15.49 -25.06 40.41
N LEU A 45 16.76 -24.70 40.29
CA LEU A 45 17.16 -23.38 39.77
C LEU A 45 16.71 -23.19 38.32
N ILE A 46 16.98 -24.16 37.45
CA ILE A 46 16.62 -24.09 36.03
C ILE A 46 15.10 -24.05 35.87
N THR A 47 14.35 -24.81 36.66
CA THR A 47 12.88 -24.79 36.61
C THR A 47 12.32 -23.45 37.09
N ARG A 48 12.82 -22.87 38.18
CA ARG A 48 12.46 -21.51 38.64
C ARG A 48 12.80 -20.44 37.61
N LEU A 49 13.94 -20.55 36.94
CA LEU A 49 14.38 -19.58 35.95
C LEU A 49 13.54 -19.67 34.66
N LYS A 50 13.20 -20.89 34.21
CA LYS A 50 12.25 -21.11 33.11
C LYS A 50 10.86 -20.56 33.46
N GLN A 51 10.37 -20.77 34.69
CA GLN A 51 9.08 -20.24 35.14
C GLN A 51 9.06 -18.72 35.19
N THR A 52 10.12 -18.09 35.70
CA THR A 52 10.21 -16.62 35.76
C THR A 52 10.33 -15.99 34.37
N ILE A 53 11.14 -16.56 33.47
CA ILE A 53 11.22 -16.09 32.07
C ILE A 53 9.89 -16.30 31.34
N ASN A 54 9.23 -17.44 31.49
CA ASN A 54 7.92 -17.67 30.87
C ASN A 54 6.87 -16.69 31.39
N ARG A 55 6.92 -16.35 32.69
CA ARG A 55 6.06 -15.32 33.29
C ARG A 55 6.36 -13.91 32.76
N LEU A 56 7.63 -13.60 32.51
CA LEU A 56 8.09 -12.31 31.98
C LEU A 56 7.97 -12.20 30.45
N SER A 57 7.74 -13.32 29.76
CA SER A 57 7.67 -13.33 28.31
C SER A 57 6.56 -12.37 27.84
N PRO A 58 6.89 -11.38 26.98
CA PRO A 58 5.91 -10.44 26.49
C PRO A 58 4.90 -11.23 25.65
N LYS A 59 3.68 -11.38 26.18
CA LYS A 59 2.55 -11.84 25.36
C LYS A 59 2.33 -10.78 24.30
N ILE A 60 2.79 -11.05 23.08
CA ILE A 60 2.52 -10.19 21.92
C ILE A 60 1.01 -10.14 21.76
N LYS A 61 0.40 -9.06 22.28
CA LYS A 61 -1.00 -8.76 22.02
C LYS A 61 -1.05 -8.41 20.53
N ARG A 62 -1.42 -9.38 19.68
CA ARG A 62 -1.85 -9.04 18.32
C ARG A 62 -3.09 -8.16 18.48
N HIS A 63 -2.91 -6.86 18.28
CA HIS A 63 -4.01 -5.90 18.31
C HIS A 63 -4.92 -6.18 17.11
N GLY A 64 -5.95 -7.00 17.32
CA GLY A 64 -7.04 -7.25 16.38
C GLY A 64 -6.69 -8.14 15.18
N GLN A 65 -7.66 -8.95 14.76
CA GLN A 65 -7.72 -9.43 13.39
C GLN A 65 -8.05 -8.23 12.52
N ARG A 66 -7.06 -7.71 11.78
CA ARG A 66 -7.28 -6.54 10.92
C ARG A 66 -8.23 -6.98 9.80
N SER A 67 -9.45 -6.43 9.77
CA SER A 67 -10.36 -6.70 8.66
C SER A 67 -9.77 -6.11 7.38
N THR A 68 -9.76 -6.90 6.31
CA THR A 68 -9.38 -6.44 4.98
C THR A 68 -10.45 -5.47 4.48
N PHE A 69 -10.06 -4.20 4.33
CA PHE A 69 -10.92 -3.18 3.75
C PHE A 69 -10.80 -3.21 2.23
N VAL A 70 -11.93 -3.38 1.54
CA VAL A 70 -12.05 -3.28 0.09
C VAL A 70 -13.12 -2.26 -0.24
N PHE A 71 -12.86 -1.37 -1.21
CA PHE A 71 -13.84 -0.40 -1.63
C PHE A 71 -15.04 -1.09 -2.31
N LYS A 72 -16.25 -0.75 -1.89
CA LYS A 72 -17.50 -1.35 -2.41
C LYS A 72 -17.62 -1.29 -3.93
N ASN A 73 -17.21 -0.16 -4.52
CA ASN A 73 -17.35 0.09 -5.95
C ASN A 73 -16.15 -0.39 -6.78
N MET A 74 -15.19 -1.11 -6.21
CA MET A 74 -13.97 -1.50 -6.94
C MET A 74 -14.27 -2.38 -8.17
N GLN A 75 -15.34 -3.18 -8.09
CA GLN A 75 -15.76 -4.05 -9.19
C GLN A 75 -16.52 -3.28 -10.30
N THR A 76 -17.09 -2.12 -9.98
CA THR A 76 -17.89 -1.33 -10.93
C THR A 76 -17.13 -0.13 -11.48
N THR A 77 -16.11 0.36 -10.80
CA THR A 77 -15.41 1.61 -11.18
C THR A 77 -14.65 1.48 -12.51
N PRO A 78 -14.87 2.39 -13.48
CA PRO A 78 -14.19 2.35 -14.77
C PRO A 78 -12.73 2.80 -14.70
N ARG A 79 -12.43 3.71 -13.78
CA ARG A 79 -11.10 4.28 -13.57
C ARG A 79 -10.64 4.13 -12.13
N VAL A 80 -9.34 3.95 -11.93
CA VAL A 80 -8.72 3.80 -10.61
C VAL A 80 -7.40 4.57 -10.53
N PHE A 81 -7.09 5.06 -9.34
CA PHE A 81 -5.79 5.62 -8.99
C PHE A 81 -4.85 4.51 -8.52
N LEU A 82 -3.59 4.56 -8.96
CA LEU A 82 -2.56 3.57 -8.63
C LEU A 82 -1.55 4.15 -7.63
N ARG A 83 -1.31 3.45 -6.51
CA ARG A 83 -0.32 3.84 -5.50
C ARG A 83 1.10 3.50 -5.95
N HIS A 84 2.02 4.45 -5.76
CA HIS A 84 3.46 4.23 -5.91
C HIS A 84 4.07 3.81 -4.57
N ASP A 85 4.52 2.55 -4.46
CA ASP A 85 5.08 2.00 -3.21
C ASP A 85 6.60 2.21 -3.07
N ALA A 86 7.24 2.92 -4.00
CA ALA A 86 8.65 3.24 -3.92
C ALA A 86 8.87 4.56 -3.15
N PRO A 87 10.07 4.79 -2.58
CA PRO A 87 10.44 6.08 -2.02
C PRO A 87 10.21 7.19 -3.05
N HIS A 88 9.38 8.17 -2.69
CA HIS A 88 9.03 9.27 -3.58
C HIS A 88 9.65 10.59 -3.08
N GLY A 89 9.80 11.56 -3.96
CA GLY A 89 10.31 12.88 -3.60
C GLY A 89 9.36 13.64 -2.66
N ALA A 90 9.87 14.67 -2.00
CA ALA A 90 9.01 15.58 -1.22
C ALA A 90 7.92 16.16 -2.14
N LEU A 91 6.69 16.22 -1.64
CA LEU A 91 5.51 16.75 -2.35
C LEU A 91 5.05 15.95 -3.59
N GLN A 92 5.59 14.77 -3.86
CA GLN A 92 5.07 13.89 -4.90
C GLN A 92 3.77 13.20 -4.42
N PRO A 93 2.69 13.19 -5.21
CA PRO A 93 1.47 12.49 -4.83
C PRO A 93 1.74 10.98 -4.73
N PRO A 94 1.20 10.29 -3.71
CA PRO A 94 1.41 8.86 -3.54
C PRO A 94 0.61 8.02 -4.54
N TYR A 95 -0.33 8.64 -5.26
CA TYR A 95 -1.14 7.98 -6.28
C TYR A 95 -0.99 8.71 -7.61
N ASP A 96 -0.84 7.92 -8.67
CA ASP A 96 -0.87 8.37 -10.04
C ASP A 96 -2.26 8.16 -10.64
N GLY A 97 -2.63 9.11 -11.50
CA GLY A 97 -3.69 9.15 -12.52
C GLY A 97 -4.94 8.26 -12.39
N PRO A 98 -6.09 8.69 -12.91
CA PRO A 98 -7.22 7.79 -13.12
C PRO A 98 -6.95 6.89 -14.35
N TYR A 99 -6.37 5.72 -14.10
CA TYR A 99 -6.12 4.70 -15.13
C TYR A 99 -7.36 3.88 -15.43
N GLU A 100 -7.53 3.54 -16.69
CA GLU A 100 -8.64 2.69 -17.16
C GLU A 100 -8.43 1.24 -16.71
N VAL A 101 -9.49 0.64 -16.17
CA VAL A 101 -9.52 -0.77 -15.77
C VAL A 101 -9.97 -1.62 -16.95
N VAL A 102 -9.05 -2.42 -17.50
CA VAL A 102 -9.31 -3.30 -18.64
C VAL A 102 -9.93 -4.62 -18.22
N ASN A 103 -9.43 -5.21 -17.13
CA ASN A 103 -9.92 -6.48 -16.60
C ASN A 103 -9.84 -6.50 -15.07
N ARG A 104 -10.81 -7.14 -14.44
CA ARG A 104 -11.00 -7.21 -12.98
C ARG A 104 -10.90 -8.67 -12.53
N GLY A 105 -10.05 -8.93 -11.56
CA GLY A 105 -9.99 -10.18 -10.83
C GLY A 105 -10.28 -9.97 -9.35
N GLU A 106 -10.21 -11.04 -8.57
CA GLU A 106 -10.47 -10.99 -7.12
C GLU A 106 -9.38 -10.20 -6.37
N LYS A 107 -8.10 -10.53 -6.63
CA LYS A 107 -6.95 -9.88 -5.99
C LYS A 107 -6.16 -8.96 -6.91
N THR A 108 -6.31 -9.12 -8.22
CA THR A 108 -5.50 -8.41 -9.22
C THR A 108 -6.35 -7.77 -10.32
N PHE A 109 -5.91 -6.63 -10.82
CA PHE A 109 -6.58 -5.78 -11.80
C PHE A 109 -5.60 -5.45 -12.92
N LYS A 110 -6.09 -5.50 -14.17
CA LYS A 110 -5.31 -5.08 -15.33
C LYS A 110 -5.65 -3.64 -15.69
N LEU A 111 -4.67 -2.75 -15.56
CA LEU A 111 -4.80 -1.33 -15.85
C LEU A 111 -4.13 -0.97 -17.17
N LYS A 112 -4.70 0.00 -17.90
CA LYS A 112 -4.06 0.58 -19.10
C LYS A 112 -3.27 1.82 -18.69
N ILE A 113 -1.95 1.70 -18.67
CA ILE A 113 -1.01 2.75 -18.28
C ILE A 113 -0.09 3.02 -19.47
N ASN A 114 -0.09 4.24 -20.00
CA ASN A 114 0.74 4.66 -21.13
C ASN A 114 0.64 3.70 -22.34
N GLY A 115 -0.58 3.23 -22.64
CA GLY A 115 -0.86 2.30 -23.75
C GLY A 115 -0.51 0.83 -23.47
N ARG A 116 0.09 0.50 -22.32
CA ARG A 116 0.43 -0.87 -21.93
C ARG A 116 -0.54 -1.39 -20.87
N THR A 117 -0.82 -2.68 -20.91
CA THR A 117 -1.63 -3.35 -19.88
C THR A 117 -0.72 -3.88 -18.78
N ILE A 118 -0.91 -3.38 -17.55
CA ILE A 118 -0.11 -3.76 -16.37
C ILE A 118 -1.01 -4.42 -15.34
N ASN A 119 -0.52 -5.51 -14.71
CA ASN A 119 -1.24 -6.19 -13.65
C ASN A 119 -0.88 -5.60 -12.27
N VAL A 120 -1.89 -5.30 -11.46
CA VAL A 120 -1.75 -4.61 -10.17
C VAL A 120 -2.61 -5.30 -9.12
N SER A 121 -2.14 -5.40 -7.88
CA SER A 121 -2.94 -5.87 -6.75
C SER A 121 -3.99 -4.86 -6.29
N ILE A 122 -5.11 -5.35 -5.77
CA ILE A 122 -6.21 -4.52 -5.23
C ILE A 122 -5.76 -3.58 -4.10
N ASP A 123 -4.70 -3.95 -3.37
CA ASP A 123 -4.19 -3.19 -2.21
C ASP A 123 -3.48 -1.89 -2.62
N ARG A 124 -3.15 -1.74 -3.90
CA ARG A 124 -2.46 -0.57 -4.46
C ARG A 124 -3.38 0.31 -5.29
N ILE A 125 -4.68 0.00 -5.37
CA ILE A 125 -5.63 0.76 -6.18
C ILE A 125 -6.73 1.40 -5.32
N LYS A 126 -7.19 2.56 -5.76
CA LYS A 126 -8.33 3.28 -5.18
C LYS A 126 -9.28 3.66 -6.31
N PRO A 127 -10.61 3.53 -6.16
CA PRO A 127 -11.54 3.96 -7.20
C PRO A 127 -11.39 5.46 -7.47
N ALA A 128 -11.42 5.83 -8.75
CA ALA A 128 -11.45 7.22 -9.18
C ALA A 128 -12.90 7.64 -9.39
N TYR A 129 -13.37 8.60 -8.60
CA TYR A 129 -14.66 9.24 -8.80
C TYR A 129 -14.41 10.51 -9.60
N THR A 130 -14.77 10.49 -10.87
CA THR A 130 -14.74 11.65 -11.74
C THR A 130 -16.17 12.07 -11.99
N LEU A 131 -16.43 13.38 -12.00
CA LEU A 131 -17.72 13.89 -12.47
C LEU A 131 -17.77 13.60 -13.97
N GLU A 132 -18.76 12.85 -14.41
CA GLU A 132 -19.02 12.69 -15.84
C GLU A 132 -19.45 14.07 -16.36
N GLU A 133 -18.57 14.75 -17.08
CA GLU A 133 -19.03 15.76 -18.02
C GLU A 133 -19.46 15.00 -19.26
N ASP A 134 -20.76 15.03 -19.55
CA ASP A 134 -21.41 14.44 -20.72
C ASP A 134 -20.73 14.92 -22.01
N SER A 135 -19.61 14.29 -22.37
CA SER A 135 -18.86 14.57 -23.57
C SER A 135 -19.45 13.73 -24.69
N HIS A 136 -20.67 14.08 -25.12
CA HIS A 136 -21.15 13.74 -26.44
C HIS A 136 -20.33 14.52 -27.48
N SER A 137 -19.12 14.06 -27.76
CA SER A 137 -18.35 14.50 -28.92
C SER A 137 -18.94 13.87 -30.18
N GLN A 138 -20.10 14.36 -30.62
CA GLN A 138 -20.51 14.16 -32.00
C GLN A 138 -19.56 15.01 -32.87
N THR A 139 -18.88 14.33 -33.78
CA THR A 139 -18.15 14.90 -34.92
C THR A 139 -19.00 15.97 -35.62
N ALA A 140 -18.68 17.24 -35.41
CA ALA A 140 -19.24 18.35 -36.19
C ALA A 140 -18.46 18.44 -37.50
N LYS A 141 -19.16 18.16 -38.60
CA LYS A 141 -18.77 18.55 -39.95
C LYS A 141 -18.83 20.08 -40.04
N GLU A 142 -17.86 20.65 -40.73
CA GLU A 142 -17.78 22.05 -41.10
C GLU A 142 -19.00 22.45 -41.93
N ASP A 143 -19.69 23.51 -41.51
CA ASP A 143 -20.45 24.38 -42.41
C ASP A 143 -20.45 25.80 -41.80
N GLU A 144 -19.97 26.75 -42.59
CA GLU A 144 -19.92 28.17 -42.29
C GLU A 144 -21.33 28.75 -42.05
N LYS A 145 -21.49 29.53 -40.97
CA LYS A 145 -22.21 30.80 -41.05
C LYS A 145 -21.84 31.75 -39.93
N THR A 146 -21.36 32.91 -40.34
CA THR A 146 -21.13 34.13 -39.56
C THR A 146 -22.41 34.61 -38.88
N GLU A 147 -22.34 35.01 -37.60
CA GLU A 147 -23.13 36.13 -37.08
C GLU A 147 -22.53 36.67 -35.78
N GLN A 148 -22.16 37.95 -35.82
CA GLN A 148 -21.59 38.74 -34.73
C GLN A 148 -22.70 39.18 -33.76
N LYS A 149 -22.43 39.14 -32.46
CA LYS A 149 -23.14 39.98 -31.48
C LYS A 149 -22.17 40.50 -30.42
N ASP A 150 -21.96 41.81 -30.47
CA ASP A 150 -21.15 42.61 -29.56
C ASP A 150 -21.65 42.58 -28.11
N GLN A 151 -20.74 42.36 -27.16
CA GLN A 151 -20.81 42.98 -25.82
C GLN A 151 -19.39 43.30 -25.30
N PRO A 152 -19.15 44.46 -24.66
CA PRO A 152 -17.82 44.89 -24.26
C PRO A 152 -17.40 44.19 -22.95
N THR A 153 -16.30 43.44 -22.97
CA THR A 153 -15.65 42.97 -21.73
C THR A 153 -14.59 43.98 -21.35
N THR A 154 -14.87 44.86 -20.38
CA THR A 154 -13.86 45.75 -19.81
C THR A 154 -12.89 44.91 -18.96
N GLU A 155 -11.75 44.54 -19.54
CA GLU A 155 -10.66 43.88 -18.83
C GLU A 155 -10.01 44.88 -17.85
N VAL A 156 -10.15 44.63 -16.54
CA VAL A 156 -9.46 45.44 -15.52
C VAL A 156 -8.10 44.79 -15.24
N LYS A 157 -7.02 45.53 -15.53
CA LYS A 157 -5.65 45.14 -15.16
C LYS A 157 -5.32 45.66 -13.76
N THR A 158 -4.88 44.74 -12.90
CA THR A 158 -4.37 45.09 -11.56
C THR A 158 -2.96 45.70 -11.66
N ARG A 159 -2.51 46.41 -10.61
CA ARG A 159 -1.18 47.06 -10.55
C ARG A 159 0.00 46.09 -10.76
N ALA A 160 -0.21 44.79 -10.57
CA ALA A 160 0.76 43.72 -10.81
C ALA A 160 0.63 43.07 -12.20
N GLY A 161 -0.13 43.66 -13.13
CA GLY A 161 -0.27 43.20 -14.52
C GLY A 161 -1.22 42.02 -14.72
N ARG A 162 -1.86 41.51 -13.66
CA ARG A 162 -2.80 40.40 -13.75
C ARG A 162 -4.16 40.90 -14.24
N THR A 163 -4.70 40.24 -15.27
CA THR A 163 -6.05 40.47 -15.80
C THR A 163 -7.08 39.77 -14.90
N SER A 164 -7.98 40.54 -14.28
CA SER A 164 -9.08 39.97 -13.48
C SER A 164 -10.39 40.05 -14.28
N ARG A 165 -11.08 38.90 -14.40
CA ARG A 165 -12.45 38.86 -14.94
C ARG A 165 -13.45 39.07 -13.80
N PRO A 166 -14.37 40.05 -13.88
CA PRO A 166 -15.38 40.23 -12.85
C PRO A 166 -16.37 39.06 -12.82
N PRO A 167 -16.99 38.75 -11.67
CA PRO A 167 -17.94 37.65 -11.55
C PRO A 167 -19.23 37.97 -12.32
N VAL A 168 -19.65 37.05 -13.19
CA VAL A 168 -20.91 37.12 -13.94
C VAL A 168 -22.04 36.62 -13.04
N ARG A 169 -23.05 37.45 -12.79
CA ARG A 169 -24.27 37.07 -12.05
C ARG A 169 -25.38 36.80 -13.03
N PHE A 170 -25.97 35.61 -12.95
CA PHE A 170 -27.18 35.25 -13.70
C PHE A 170 -28.39 35.49 -12.80
N ASN A 171 -29.35 36.29 -13.26
CA ASN A 171 -30.65 36.43 -12.62
C ASN A 171 -31.56 35.32 -13.16
N LEU A 172 -32.08 34.48 -12.27
CA LEU A 172 -33.15 33.53 -12.60
C LEU A 172 -34.47 34.30 -12.62
N ALA A 173 -35.20 34.18 -13.74
CA ALA A 173 -36.59 34.62 -13.89
C ALA A 173 -37.54 33.47 -13.53
#